data_AF-A0A6A0HF31-F1
#
_entry.id   AF-A0A6A0HF31-F1
#
_cell.length_a   1.000
_cell.length_b   1.000
_cell.length_c   1.000
_cell.angle_alpha   90.00
_cell.angle_beta   90.00
_cell.angle_gamma   90.00
#
_symmetry.space_group_name_H-M   'P 1'
#
loop_
_entity.id
_entity.type
_entity.pdbx_description
1 polymer ?
#
loop_
_entity_poly.entity_id
_entity_poly.type
_entity_poly.pdbx_seq_one_letter_code
_entity_poly.pdbx_strand_id
1 'polypeptide(L)'
;NRNTDDYDRRPIEYYRDELNATYPTSSTAYTGAEKGYPAGDLNWYPELKAKWEQGIDVEVADRPHAAIATYQLNQNYPNPFNPSTSVTFALAKAGEVKLEIYNALGQKVATLVNGKLPAGQHNVVWDAKNVPSGIYFYKLEAGTFHQTRKMVLMK
;
A
#
# COMPACT_ATOMS: atom_id res chain seq x y z
N ASN A 1 -45.55 -25.12 41.90
CA ASN A 1 -45.37 -23.80 42.54
C ASN A 1 -43.87 -23.69 42.84
N ARG A 2 -42.99 -22.98 42.11
CA ARG A 2 -43.04 -21.81 41.21
C ARG A 2 -41.93 -22.06 40.16
N ASN A 3 -42.17 -22.06 38.85
CA ASN A 3 -42.27 -20.94 37.91
C ASN A 3 -41.16 -19.86 38.04
N THR A 4 -40.49 -19.63 36.90
CA THR A 4 -39.64 -18.51 36.46
C THR A 4 -38.31 -18.36 37.24
N ASP A 5 -37.13 -18.27 36.62
CA ASP A 5 -36.71 -17.19 35.72
C ASP A 5 -35.55 -17.61 34.80
N ASP A 6 -35.89 -17.86 33.55
CA ASP A 6 -35.05 -17.90 32.36
C ASP A 6 -34.76 -16.47 31.85
N TYR A 7 -34.13 -15.65 32.69
CA TYR A 7 -33.86 -14.24 32.38
C TYR A 7 -32.38 -13.94 32.19
N ASP A 8 -31.77 -14.37 31.07
CA ASP A 8 -30.65 -13.63 30.47
C ASP A 8 -30.22 -14.10 29.07
N ARG A 9 -31.15 -14.65 28.26
CA ARG A 9 -30.92 -14.74 26.80
C ARG A 9 -31.23 -13.41 26.13
N ARG A 10 -30.41 -12.39 26.41
CA ARG A 10 -30.39 -11.20 25.56
C ARG A 10 -29.69 -11.57 24.25
N PRO A 11 -30.27 -11.28 23.08
CA PRO A 11 -29.52 -11.42 21.83
C PRO A 11 -28.30 -10.49 21.91
N ILE A 12 -27.11 -11.06 21.66
CA ILE A 12 -25.86 -10.30 21.61
C ILE A 12 -25.94 -9.45 20.33
N GLU A 13 -26.34 -8.20 20.46
CA GLU A 13 -26.18 -7.22 19.38
C GLU A 13 -24.68 -6.98 19.21
N TYR A 14 -24.10 -7.53 18.14
CA TYR A 14 -22.78 -7.11 17.71
C TYR A 14 -22.92 -5.67 17.18
N TYR A 15 -22.56 -4.69 18.01
CA TYR A 15 -22.13 -3.40 17.50
C TYR A 15 -20.88 -3.66 16.65
N ARG A 16 -21.07 -3.94 15.35
CA ARG A 16 -20.04 -3.63 14.36
C ARG A 16 -20.07 -2.13 14.17
N ASP A 17 -19.65 -1.40 15.20
CA ASP A 17 -18.98 -0.15 14.94
C ASP A 17 -17.82 -0.54 14.03
N GLU A 18 -17.88 -0.07 12.79
CA GLU A 18 -16.77 -0.16 11.86
C GLU A 18 -15.64 0.65 12.49
N LEU A 19 -14.88 -0.02 13.37
CA LEU A 19 -13.74 0.55 14.04
C LEU A 19 -12.72 0.82 12.96
N ASN A 20 -12.77 2.03 12.42
CA ASN A 20 -11.83 2.49 11.43
C ASN A 20 -10.50 2.71 12.13
N ALA A 21 -9.73 1.64 12.24
CA ALA A 21 -8.36 1.63 12.77
C ALA A 21 -7.36 2.26 11.80
N THR A 22 -7.81 3.10 10.86
CA THR A 22 -6.93 3.89 10.01
C THR A 22 -6.51 5.15 10.77
N TYR A 23 -5.39 5.05 11.49
CA TYR A 23 -4.71 6.20 12.07
C TYR A 23 -3.58 6.65 11.14
N PRO A 24 -3.30 7.96 11.03
CA PRO A 24 -2.18 8.45 10.26
C PRO A 24 -0.88 7.84 10.82
N THR A 25 0.00 7.37 9.94
CA THR A 25 1.31 6.79 10.30
C THR A 25 2.24 7.79 11.01
N SER A 26 1.84 9.06 11.07
CA SER A 26 2.50 10.12 11.84
C SER A 26 1.97 10.29 13.27
N SER A 27 0.96 9.53 13.71
CA SER A 27 0.41 9.62 15.06
C SER A 27 1.28 8.88 16.09
N THR A 28 1.46 9.47 17.26
CA THR A 28 2.15 8.87 18.43
C THR A 28 1.52 7.55 18.89
N ALA A 29 0.25 7.31 18.54
CA ALA A 29 -0.43 6.04 18.77
C ALA A 29 0.10 4.89 17.89
N TYR A 30 0.74 5.18 16.75
CA TYR A 30 1.29 4.16 15.84
C TYR A 30 2.51 3.44 16.44
N THR A 31 3.30 4.13 17.29
CA THR A 31 4.50 3.57 17.95
C THR A 31 4.25 3.10 19.38
N GLY A 32 3.03 3.31 19.92
CA GLY A 32 2.63 2.88 21.26
C GLY A 32 3.37 3.57 22.41
N ALA A 33 4.03 4.70 22.16
CA ALA A 33 4.94 5.30 23.13
C ALA A 33 4.80 6.81 23.23
N GLU A 34 4.84 7.28 24.48
CA GLU A 34 5.06 8.68 24.80
C GLU A 34 6.54 9.00 24.54
N LYS A 35 6.85 10.13 23.89
CA LYS A 35 8.22 10.67 23.74
C LYS A 35 9.24 9.83 22.92
N GLY A 36 8.80 8.97 22.00
CA GLY A 36 9.71 8.32 21.04
C GLY A 36 10.46 7.08 21.57
N TYR A 37 10.09 6.56 22.73
CA TYR A 37 10.55 5.26 23.23
C TYR A 37 9.83 4.12 22.47
N PRO A 38 10.31 2.87 22.48
CA PRO A 38 9.55 1.74 21.94
C PRO A 38 8.52 1.25 22.98
N ALA A 39 7.34 0.86 22.54
CA ALA A 39 6.41 0.09 23.39
C ALA A 39 6.96 -1.34 23.58
N GLY A 40 7.77 -1.58 24.63
CA GLY A 40 8.34 -2.90 24.91
C GLY A 40 9.64 -2.90 25.72
N ASP A 41 10.35 -4.03 25.73
CA ASP A 41 11.64 -4.19 26.41
C ASP A 41 12.76 -3.48 25.60
N LEU A 42 13.47 -2.56 26.25
CA LEU A 42 14.54 -1.76 25.63
C LEU A 42 15.77 -2.59 25.23
N ASN A 43 15.92 -3.81 25.75
CA ASN A 43 17.05 -4.68 25.43
C ASN A 43 17.05 -5.19 23.99
N TRP A 44 15.95 -5.03 23.24
CA TRP A 44 15.89 -5.33 21.81
C TRP A 44 16.65 -4.32 20.94
N TYR A 45 17.06 -3.18 21.50
CA TYR A 45 17.82 -2.13 20.79
C TYR A 45 19.02 -1.65 21.62
N PRO A 46 20.06 -2.47 21.81
CA PRO A 46 21.18 -2.16 22.70
C PRO A 46 21.94 -0.89 22.31
N GLU A 47 21.97 -0.56 21.01
CA GLU A 47 22.61 0.64 20.44
C GLU A 47 21.84 1.95 20.68
N LEU A 48 20.53 1.87 20.93
CA LEU A 48 19.66 3.03 21.22
C LEU A 48 19.39 3.19 22.72
N LYS A 49 19.49 2.10 23.49
CA LYS A 49 19.33 2.06 24.95
C LYS A 49 20.16 3.13 25.66
N ALA A 50 21.45 3.25 25.32
CA ALA A 50 22.34 4.24 25.93
C ALA A 50 21.91 5.70 25.68
N LYS A 51 21.24 5.97 24.55
CA LYS A 51 20.73 7.31 24.21
C LYS A 51 19.43 7.62 24.95
N TRP A 52 18.58 6.61 25.09
CA TRP A 52 17.32 6.69 25.83
C TRP A 52 17.51 6.81 27.34
N GLU A 53 18.50 6.14 27.92
CA GLU A 53 18.86 6.28 29.35
C GLU A 53 19.39 7.69 29.69
N GLN A 54 19.87 8.45 28.69
CA GLN A 54 20.34 9.83 28.85
C GLN A 54 19.23 10.88 28.69
N GLY A 55 17.97 10.48 28.50
CA GLY A 55 16.84 11.39 28.35
C GLY A 55 16.91 12.25 27.09
N ILE A 56 17.66 11.82 26.09
CA ILE A 56 17.69 12.44 24.77
C ILE A 56 16.47 11.90 24.02
N ASP A 57 15.50 12.77 23.75
CA ASP A 57 14.41 12.48 22.82
C ASP A 57 15.04 12.20 21.45
N VAL A 58 15.18 10.92 21.12
CA VAL A 58 15.57 10.51 19.79
C VAL A 58 14.34 10.77 18.93
N GLU A 59 14.31 11.91 18.24
CA GLU A 59 13.46 12.05 17.06
C GLU A 59 13.75 10.81 16.22
N VAL A 60 12.75 9.92 16.13
CA VAL A 60 12.80 8.80 15.21
C VAL A 60 12.76 9.45 13.85
N ALA A 61 13.93 9.83 13.34
CA ALA A 61 14.11 10.22 11.97
C ALA A 61 13.48 9.09 11.19
N ASP A 62 12.34 9.40 10.59
CA ASP A 62 11.53 8.51 9.78
C ASP A 62 12.51 7.68 8.96
N ARG A 63 12.66 6.40 9.33
CA ARG A 63 13.71 5.56 8.74
C ARG A 63 13.52 5.72 7.25
N PRO A 64 14.51 6.24 6.48
CA PRO A 64 14.28 6.56 5.10
C PRO A 64 13.81 5.28 4.44
N HIS A 65 12.51 5.21 4.14
CA HIS A 65 11.89 4.10 3.46
C HIS A 65 12.66 4.02 2.17
N ALA A 66 13.61 3.06 2.09
CA ALA A 66 14.81 3.11 1.25
C ALA A 66 14.59 4.03 0.07
N ALA A 67 15.07 5.28 0.17
CA ALA A 67 14.64 6.35 -0.73
C ALA A 67 14.97 5.89 -2.15
N ILE A 68 13.95 5.43 -2.88
CA ILE A 68 14.13 4.93 -4.22
C ILE A 68 14.55 6.17 -5.01
N ALA A 69 15.82 6.24 -5.40
CA ALA A 69 16.36 7.46 -5.99
C ALA A 69 15.81 7.71 -7.40
N THR A 70 15.20 6.69 -8.02
CA THR A 70 14.83 6.68 -9.43
C THR A 70 13.40 6.27 -9.67
N TYR A 71 12.79 6.88 -10.69
CA TYR A 71 11.53 6.41 -11.24
C TYR A 71 11.78 5.19 -12.11
N GLN A 72 10.99 4.12 -11.92
CA GLN A 72 11.13 2.90 -12.70
C GLN A 72 9.78 2.21 -12.90
N LEU A 73 9.43 1.90 -14.14
CA LEU A 73 8.35 0.96 -14.45
C LEU A 73 8.97 -0.41 -14.77
N ASN A 74 8.59 -1.44 -14.03
CA ASN A 74 9.05 -2.81 -14.29
C ASN A 74 8.16 -3.52 -15.31
N GLN A 75 8.68 -4.63 -15.85
CA GLN A 75 7.87 -5.49 -16.69
C GLN A 75 6.77 -6.12 -15.83
N ASN A 76 5.55 -6.16 -16.36
CA ASN A 76 4.45 -6.88 -15.73
C ASN A 76 4.80 -8.37 -15.58
N TYR A 77 4.44 -8.98 -14.46
CA TYR A 77 4.66 -10.40 -14.19
C TYR A 77 3.37 -11.07 -13.73
N PRO A 78 2.99 -12.21 -14.31
CA PRO A 78 3.62 -12.88 -15.48
C PRO A 78 3.42 -12.10 -16.79
N ASN A 79 4.22 -12.39 -17.82
CA ASN A 79 4.02 -11.92 -19.20
C ASN A 79 4.61 -12.97 -20.19
N PRO A 80 3.79 -13.63 -21.04
CA PRO A 80 2.35 -13.50 -21.22
C PRO A 80 1.54 -13.83 -19.95
N PHE A 81 0.33 -13.26 -19.80
CA PHE A 81 -0.51 -13.46 -18.61
C PHE A 81 -1.92 -13.95 -18.94
N ASN A 82 -2.55 -14.64 -17.98
CA ASN A 82 -3.92 -15.16 -18.07
C ASN A 82 -4.63 -15.11 -16.70
N PRO A 83 -5.77 -14.41 -16.54
CA PRO A 83 -6.12 -13.11 -17.10
C PRO A 83 -5.59 -11.96 -16.21
N SER A 84 -4.86 -12.26 -15.13
CA SER A 84 -4.33 -11.28 -14.18
C SER A 84 -2.81 -11.13 -14.29
N THR A 85 -2.30 -9.91 -14.15
CA THR A 85 -0.87 -9.62 -14.08
C THR A 85 -0.59 -8.53 -13.07
N SER A 86 0.61 -8.54 -12.49
CA SER A 86 1.06 -7.51 -11.55
C SER A 86 2.01 -6.54 -12.25
N VAL A 87 1.75 -5.26 -12.11
CA VAL A 87 2.59 -4.17 -12.61
C VAL A 87 3.25 -3.48 -11.43
N THR A 88 4.56 -3.64 -11.34
CA THR A 88 5.36 -3.03 -10.28
C THR A 88 6.07 -1.79 -10.80
N PHE A 89 5.99 -0.69 -10.06
CA PHE A 89 6.72 0.54 -10.37
C PHE A 89 7.25 1.20 -9.11
N ALA A 90 8.24 2.06 -9.29
CA ALA A 90 8.90 2.77 -8.22
C ALA A 90 8.86 4.28 -8.49
N LEU A 91 8.56 5.04 -7.44
CA LEU A 91 8.44 6.49 -7.47
C LEU A 91 9.53 7.11 -6.60
N ALA A 92 10.31 8.02 -7.17
CA ALA A 92 11.37 8.69 -6.42
C ALA A 92 10.86 9.78 -5.48
N LYS A 93 9.72 10.39 -5.81
CA LYS A 93 9.06 11.41 -5.01
C LYS A 93 7.56 11.14 -4.97
N ALA A 94 6.92 11.55 -3.89
CA ALA A 94 5.47 11.55 -3.81
C ALA A 94 4.90 12.55 -4.83
N GLY A 95 3.81 12.18 -5.50
CA GLY A 95 3.26 13.01 -6.57
C GLY A 95 2.05 12.39 -7.23
N GLU A 96 1.48 13.12 -8.20
CA GLU A 96 0.41 12.62 -9.05
C GLU A 96 0.93 11.55 -10.00
N VAL A 97 0.29 10.39 -9.94
CA VAL A 97 0.63 9.21 -10.72
C VAL A 97 -0.60 8.73 -11.47
N LYS A 98 -0.37 8.40 -12.74
CA LYS A 98 -1.40 7.89 -13.63
C LYS A 98 -0.87 6.66 -14.36
N LEU A 99 -1.51 5.52 -14.14
CA LEU A 99 -1.21 4.25 -14.79
C LEU A 99 -2.41 3.84 -15.64
N GLU A 100 -2.26 3.93 -16.95
CA GLU A 100 -3.32 3.64 -17.92
C GLU A 100 -2.92 2.51 -18.86
N ILE A 101 -3.92 1.75 -19.30
CA ILE A 101 -3.77 0.64 -20.24
C ILE A 101 -4.42 1.01 -21.57
N TYR A 102 -3.74 0.71 -22.65
CA TYR A 102 -4.15 0.94 -24.03
C TYR A 102 -4.08 -0.35 -24.85
N ASN A 103 -4.96 -0.47 -25.84
CA ASN A 103 -4.89 -1.53 -26.83
C ASN A 103 -3.96 -1.15 -28.00
N ALA A 104 -3.77 -2.06 -28.95
CA ALA A 104 -2.94 -1.82 -30.15
C ALA A 104 -3.45 -0.68 -31.06
N LEU A 105 -4.72 -0.28 -30.92
CA LEU A 105 -5.32 0.85 -31.65
C LEU A 105 -5.16 2.19 -30.90
N GLY A 106 -4.48 2.20 -29.73
CA GLY A 106 -4.32 3.39 -28.90
C GLY A 106 -5.56 3.77 -28.09
N GLN A 107 -6.60 2.92 -28.06
CA GLN A 107 -7.78 3.16 -27.24
C GLN A 107 -7.48 2.78 -25.79
N LYS A 108 -7.87 3.65 -24.86
CA LYS A 108 -7.74 3.39 -23.42
C LYS A 108 -8.72 2.29 -23.01
N VAL A 109 -8.18 1.21 -22.43
CA VAL A 109 -8.93 0.04 -21.96
C VAL A 109 -9.28 0.19 -20.48
N ALA A 110 -8.33 0.65 -19.67
CA ALA A 110 -8.51 0.79 -18.23
C ALA A 110 -7.56 1.85 -17.65
N THR A 111 -7.94 2.39 -16.50
CA THR A 111 -7.07 3.21 -15.65
C THR A 111 -6.86 2.46 -14.34
N LEU A 112 -5.63 2.03 -14.07
CA LEU A 112 -5.29 1.26 -12.87
C LEU A 112 -4.99 2.15 -11.67
N VAL A 113 -4.35 3.31 -11.92
CA VAL A 113 -4.01 4.31 -10.91
C VAL A 113 -4.29 5.68 -11.49
N ASN A 114 -4.92 6.54 -10.70
CA ASN A 114 -5.10 7.95 -11.02
C ASN A 114 -5.22 8.75 -9.72
N GLY A 115 -4.08 9.20 -9.18
CA GLY A 115 -4.09 9.95 -7.92
C GLY A 115 -2.69 10.22 -7.38
N LYS A 116 -2.62 10.85 -6.20
CA LYS A 116 -1.35 11.11 -5.51
C LYS A 116 -0.90 9.86 -4.76
N LEU A 117 0.31 9.40 -5.05
CA LEU A 117 0.95 8.28 -4.36
C LEU A 117 2.21 8.76 -3.62
N PRO A 118 2.54 8.15 -2.45
CA PRO A 118 3.79 8.42 -1.76
C PRO A 118 5.00 7.91 -2.55
N ALA A 119 6.19 8.45 -2.24
CA ALA A 119 7.44 7.91 -2.75
C ALA A 119 7.61 6.44 -2.28
N GLY A 120 8.20 5.60 -3.13
CA GLY A 120 8.39 4.19 -2.82
C GLY A 120 7.95 3.25 -3.94
N GLN A 121 7.92 1.96 -3.62
CA GLN A 121 7.57 0.90 -4.56
C GLN A 121 6.07 0.57 -4.46
N HIS A 122 5.44 0.49 -5.61
CA HIS A 122 4.01 0.25 -5.75
C HIS A 122 3.80 -0.99 -6.62
N ASN A 123 2.84 -1.82 -6.23
CA ASN A 123 2.42 -2.99 -6.98
C ASN A 123 0.93 -2.90 -7.26
N VAL A 124 0.55 -2.99 -8.53
CA VAL A 124 -0.84 -2.88 -8.96
C VAL A 124 -1.21 -4.08 -9.80
N VAL A 125 -2.29 -4.75 -9.41
CA VAL A 125 -2.81 -5.91 -10.13
C VAL A 125 -3.81 -5.45 -11.17
N TRP A 126 -3.65 -5.92 -12.40
CA TRP A 126 -4.65 -5.77 -13.45
C TRP A 126 -5.37 -7.09 -13.68
N ASP A 127 -6.69 -7.07 -13.57
CA ASP A 127 -7.58 -8.18 -13.95
C ASP A 127 -8.22 -7.88 -15.32
N ALA A 128 -7.86 -8.67 -16.33
CA ALA A 128 -8.28 -8.52 -17.72
C ALA A 128 -9.33 -9.55 -18.16
N LYS A 129 -10.12 -10.13 -17.24
CA LYS A 129 -11.15 -11.15 -17.57
C LYS A 129 -12.08 -10.77 -18.72
N ASN A 130 -12.51 -9.50 -18.78
CA ASN A 130 -13.46 -9.00 -19.78
C ASN A 130 -12.78 -8.43 -21.03
N VAL A 131 -11.48 -8.66 -21.20
CA VAL A 131 -10.65 -8.09 -22.26
C VAL A 131 -10.23 -9.22 -23.23
N PRO A 132 -10.25 -9.02 -24.56
CA PRO A 132 -9.85 -10.05 -25.52
C PRO A 132 -8.34 -10.29 -25.48
N SER A 133 -7.90 -11.51 -25.84
CA SER A 133 -6.47 -11.82 -26.00
C SER A 133 -5.82 -10.89 -27.03
N GLY A 134 -4.59 -10.48 -26.77
CA GLY A 134 -3.90 -9.54 -27.65
C GLY A 134 -2.74 -8.82 -26.99
N ILE A 135 -2.21 -7.83 -27.71
CA ILE A 135 -1.13 -6.97 -27.25
C ILE A 135 -1.74 -5.71 -26.64
N TYR A 136 -1.27 -5.40 -25.43
CA TYR A 136 -1.64 -4.20 -24.70
C TYR A 136 -0.40 -3.41 -24.28
N PHE A 137 -0.59 -2.13 -24.05
CA PHE A 137 0.43 -1.22 -23.59
C PHE A 137 -0.03 -0.58 -22.29
N TYR A 138 0.86 -0.45 -21.31
CA TYR A 138 0.59 0.31 -20.11
C TYR A 138 1.57 1.48 -20.03
N LYS A 139 1.02 2.65 -19.70
CA LYS A 139 1.73 3.92 -19.60
C LYS A 139 1.67 4.39 -18.16
N LEU A 140 2.84 4.60 -17.57
CA LEU A 140 3.01 5.24 -16.28
C LEU A 140 3.41 6.70 -16.51
N GLU A 141 2.67 7.61 -15.92
CA GLU A 141 2.97 9.04 -15.86
C GLU A 141 3.12 9.44 -14.39
N ALA A 142 4.26 10.03 -14.03
CA ALA A 142 4.55 10.50 -12.68
C ALA A 142 5.35 11.82 -12.76
N GLY A 143 4.67 12.95 -12.72
CA GLY A 143 5.29 14.27 -12.94
C GLY A 143 5.96 14.35 -14.32
N THR A 144 7.28 14.50 -14.33
CA THR A 144 8.10 14.54 -15.57
C THR A 144 8.47 13.16 -16.12
N PHE A 145 8.20 12.09 -15.37
CA PHE A 145 8.53 10.74 -15.77
C PHE A 145 7.38 10.11 -16.54
N HIS A 146 7.67 9.64 -17.75
CA HIS A 146 6.72 8.90 -18.58
C HIS A 146 7.40 7.65 -19.13
N GLN A 147 6.84 6.48 -18.82
CA GLN A 147 7.35 5.21 -19.35
C GLN A 147 6.19 4.36 -19.85
N THR A 148 6.36 3.76 -21.03
CA THR A 148 5.39 2.83 -21.61
C THR A 148 6.04 1.47 -21.78
N ARG A 149 5.30 0.40 -21.49
CA ARG A 149 5.72 -0.98 -21.71
C ARG A 149 4.60 -1.78 -22.34
N LYS A 150 4.99 -2.85 -23.06
CA LYS A 150 4.07 -3.78 -23.70
C LYS A 150 3.80 -4.99 -22.79
N MET A 151 2.61 -5.56 -22.89
CA MET A 151 2.19 -6.80 -22.26
C MET A 151 1.34 -7.63 -23.22
N VAL A 152 1.36 -8.94 -23.05
CA VAL A 152 0.63 -9.88 -23.91
C VAL A 152 -0.38 -10.65 -23.06
N LEU A 153 -1.66 -10.46 -23.36
CA LEU A 153 -2.76 -11.21 -22.76
C LEU A 153 -3.01 -12.47 -23.60
N MET A 154 -2.88 -13.63 -22.98
CA MET A 154 -3.21 -14.93 -23.57
C MET A 154 -4.18 -15.65 -22.65
N LYS A 155 -5.46 -15.68 -23.03
CA LYS A 155 -6.49 -16.46 -22.33
C LYS A 155 -6.83 -17.76 -23.06
#